data_AF-A0A8C3F2J5-F1
#
_entry.id   AF-A0A8C3F2J5-F1
#
_cell.length_a   1.000
_cell.length_b   1.000
_cell.length_c   1.000
_cell.angle_alpha   90.00
_cell.angle_beta   90.00
_cell.angle_gamma   90.00
#
_symmetry.space_group_name_H-M   'P 1'
#
loop_
_entity.id
_entity.type
_entity.pdbx_description
1 polymer ?
#
loop_
_entity_poly.entity_id
_entity_poly.type
_entity_poly.pdbx_seq_one_letter_code
_entity_poly.pdbx_strand_id
1 'polypeptide(L)'
;QTSPSRPLLCPPAPPYLTVALPQALLLFSRALDTSADCTRLVADSWLELCVPDSEAALRLLSAALQLRAAWEGLLNRQLEGRRGEPGRGPDSREVATLRQGLLEFLQHEVQYSLRRLTALEKQNLYVGPQTVAAAPGLPGLFQGAEMTPDEEKGGYRVTEFLTYNCLTSDTDLYSDCLRSFWTCPHCALYMPFTPLERMAHESSCRPQPQEGESLLGPRGRTGLGHG
;
A
#
# COMPACT_ATOMS: atom_id res chain seq x y z
N GLN A 1 25.64 -37.90 -7.54
CA GLN A 1 26.28 -36.65 -7.97
C GLN A 1 25.16 -35.65 -8.19
N THR A 2 24.87 -34.83 -7.18
CA THR A 2 23.75 -33.88 -7.16
C THR A 2 24.33 -32.47 -7.25
N SER A 3 24.22 -31.86 -8.42
CA SER A 3 24.51 -30.43 -8.60
C SER A 3 23.41 -29.60 -7.94
N PRO A 4 23.72 -28.63 -7.07
CA PRO A 4 22.72 -27.68 -6.60
C PRO A 4 22.56 -26.57 -7.66
N SER A 5 21.35 -26.44 -8.17
CA SER A 5 20.91 -25.34 -9.02
C SER A 5 21.12 -24.01 -8.27
N ARG A 6 22.06 -23.18 -8.75
CA ARG A 6 22.26 -21.81 -8.26
C ARG A 6 21.01 -20.98 -8.57
N PRO A 7 20.50 -20.18 -7.61
CA PRO A 7 19.50 -19.17 -7.93
C PRO A 7 20.12 -18.13 -8.85
N LEU A 8 19.41 -17.81 -9.95
CA LEU A 8 19.76 -16.74 -10.88
C LEU A 8 19.62 -15.41 -10.15
N LEU A 9 20.70 -14.92 -9.54
CA LEU A 9 20.80 -13.54 -9.10
C LEU A 9 20.74 -12.64 -10.35
N CYS A 10 19.67 -11.85 -10.47
CA CYS A 10 19.60 -10.78 -11.46
C CYS A 10 20.79 -9.82 -11.29
N PRO A 11 21.44 -9.38 -12.38
CA PRO A 11 22.50 -8.39 -12.29
C PRO A 11 21.92 -7.05 -11.79
N PRO A 12 22.65 -6.29 -10.96
CA PRO A 12 22.22 -4.97 -10.53
C PRO A 12 22.07 -4.04 -11.74
N ALA A 13 20.94 -3.34 -11.83
CA ALA A 13 20.71 -2.33 -12.85
C ALA A 13 21.76 -1.19 -12.72
N PRO A 14 22.16 -0.55 -13.84
CA PRO A 14 23.10 0.57 -13.81
C PRO A 14 22.54 1.75 -12.97
N PRO A 15 23.41 2.52 -12.30
CA PRO A 15 23.07 3.43 -11.19
C PRO A 15 22.28 4.70 -11.57
N TYR A 16 21.80 4.82 -12.81
CA TYR A 16 21.17 6.05 -13.31
C TYR A 16 19.66 5.94 -13.55
N LEU A 17 19.06 4.75 -13.37
CA LEU A 17 17.62 4.48 -13.58
C LEU A 17 16.90 4.04 -12.29
N THR A 18 17.57 4.09 -11.15
CA THR A 18 17.13 3.45 -9.90
C THR A 18 16.25 4.33 -9.01
N VAL A 19 16.21 5.64 -9.22
CA VAL A 19 15.72 6.54 -8.15
C VAL A 19 14.21 6.82 -8.14
N ALA A 20 13.44 6.52 -9.19
CA ALA A 20 12.01 6.88 -9.20
C ALA A 20 11.09 5.96 -10.02
N LEU A 21 11.61 4.85 -10.55
CA LEU A 21 10.86 4.04 -11.51
C LEU A 21 9.66 3.30 -10.88
N PRO A 22 9.79 2.57 -9.75
CA PRO A 22 8.63 1.89 -9.15
C PRO A 22 7.60 2.88 -8.60
N GLN A 23 8.04 3.99 -8.01
CA GLN A 23 7.15 5.01 -7.45
C GLN A 23 6.33 5.69 -8.55
N ALA A 24 6.98 6.09 -9.66
CA ALA A 24 6.28 6.65 -10.80
C ALA A 24 5.31 5.65 -11.43
N LEU A 25 5.68 4.36 -11.51
CA LEU A 25 4.79 3.31 -12.01
C LEU A 25 3.52 3.18 -11.16
N LEU A 26 3.65 3.17 -9.83
CA LEU A 26 2.49 3.06 -8.95
C LEU A 26 1.56 4.27 -9.02
N LEU A 27 2.12 5.48 -9.17
CA LEU A 27 1.35 6.71 -9.26
C LEU A 27 0.62 6.87 -10.61
N PHE A 28 1.26 6.50 -11.72
CA PHE A 28 0.78 6.84 -13.07
C PHE A 28 0.25 5.68 -13.91
N SER A 29 0.36 4.44 -13.43
CA SER A 29 -0.23 3.28 -14.11
C SER A 29 -1.76 3.37 -14.18
N ARG A 30 -2.30 2.89 -15.30
CA ARG A 30 -3.76 2.83 -15.52
C ARG A 30 -4.36 1.61 -14.82
N ALA A 31 -3.60 0.50 -14.78
CA ALA A 31 -3.98 -0.70 -14.07
C ALA A 31 -2.80 -1.26 -13.27
N LEU A 32 -3.07 -1.67 -12.04
CA LEU A 32 -2.20 -2.35 -11.12
C LEU A 32 -2.87 -3.65 -10.69
N ASP A 33 -2.13 -4.73 -10.85
CA ASP A 33 -2.56 -6.08 -10.51
C ASP A 33 -1.57 -6.62 -9.48
N THR A 34 -2.05 -7.28 -8.43
CA THR A 34 -1.19 -7.70 -7.29
C THR A 34 -1.38 -9.17 -6.94
N SER A 35 -0.36 -9.76 -6.30
CA SER A 35 -0.47 -10.97 -5.49
C SER A 35 -1.04 -10.66 -4.10
N ALA A 36 -1.50 -11.67 -3.36
CA ALA A 36 -2.05 -11.50 -2.00
C ALA A 36 -1.09 -10.84 -1.00
N ASP A 37 0.19 -11.16 -1.07
CA ASP A 37 1.22 -10.56 -0.21
C ASP A 37 1.75 -9.21 -0.73
N CYS A 38 1.21 -8.74 -1.87
CA CYS A 38 1.60 -7.52 -2.57
C CYS A 38 3.09 -7.47 -2.98
N THR A 39 3.84 -8.57 -2.90
CA THR A 39 5.26 -8.62 -3.29
C THR A 39 5.44 -8.62 -4.80
N ARG A 40 4.45 -9.14 -5.54
CA ARG A 40 4.39 -9.10 -7.00
C ARG A 40 3.31 -8.12 -7.45
N LEU A 41 3.74 -7.11 -8.20
CA LEU A 41 2.88 -6.09 -8.80
C LEU A 41 3.05 -6.11 -10.31
N VAL A 42 1.96 -5.98 -11.06
CA VAL A 42 1.99 -5.88 -12.52
C VAL A 42 1.27 -4.61 -12.94
N ALA A 43 2.02 -3.71 -13.59
CA ALA A 43 1.52 -2.48 -14.14
C ALA A 43 1.11 -2.66 -15.62
N ASP A 44 -0.07 -2.15 -15.95
CA ASP A 44 -0.67 -2.10 -17.29
C ASP A 44 -0.67 -3.46 -18.03
N SER A 45 -0.66 -4.58 -17.28
CA SER A 45 -0.62 -5.95 -17.80
C SER A 45 0.62 -6.30 -18.64
N TRP A 46 1.74 -5.58 -18.48
CA TRP A 46 2.96 -5.88 -19.21
C TRP A 46 4.27 -5.69 -18.45
N LEU A 47 4.26 -4.96 -17.35
CA LEU A 47 5.47 -4.66 -16.59
C LEU A 47 5.33 -5.19 -15.17
N GLU A 48 6.18 -6.12 -14.80
CA GLU A 48 6.22 -6.76 -13.49
C GLU A 48 7.25 -6.06 -12.61
N LEU A 49 6.83 -5.72 -11.40
CA LEU A 49 7.61 -5.18 -10.31
C LEU A 49 7.55 -6.20 -9.16
N CYS A 50 8.71 -6.70 -8.74
CA CYS A 50 8.80 -7.54 -7.54
C CYS A 50 9.54 -6.79 -6.44
N VAL A 51 8.93 -6.74 -5.26
CA VAL A 51 9.50 -6.19 -4.03
C VAL A 51 9.64 -7.37 -3.06
N PRO A 52 10.87 -7.79 -2.70
CA PRO A 52 11.09 -9.01 -1.93
C PRO A 52 10.61 -8.90 -0.48
N ASP A 53 10.55 -7.69 0.07
CA ASP A 53 10.00 -7.42 1.40
C ASP A 53 8.52 -7.05 1.29
N SER A 54 7.65 -7.94 1.78
CA SER A 54 6.20 -7.73 1.76
C SER A 54 5.77 -6.52 2.59
N GLU A 55 6.47 -6.19 3.68
CA GLU A 55 6.13 -5.00 4.48
C GLU A 55 6.52 -3.71 3.76
N ALA A 56 7.67 -3.68 3.10
CA ALA A 56 8.03 -2.56 2.22
C ALA A 56 7.06 -2.43 1.04
N ALA A 57 6.66 -3.54 0.43
CA ALA A 57 5.72 -3.56 -0.70
C ALA A 57 4.35 -3.00 -0.31
N LEU A 58 3.81 -3.44 0.84
CA LEU A 58 2.52 -2.96 1.36
C LEU A 58 2.57 -1.47 1.70
N ARG A 59 3.63 -1.00 2.36
CA ARG A 59 3.80 0.44 2.66
C ARG A 59 3.87 1.28 1.39
N LEU A 60 4.63 0.82 0.40
CA LEU A 60 4.77 1.50 -0.88
C LEU A 60 3.41 1.58 -1.62
N LEU A 61 2.68 0.46 -1.67
CA LEU A 61 1.36 0.42 -2.29
C LEU A 61 0.35 1.32 -1.54
N SER A 62 0.30 1.22 -0.21
CA SER A 62 -0.59 2.02 0.64
C SER A 62 -0.37 3.52 0.44
N ALA A 63 0.90 3.96 0.47
CA ALA A 63 1.27 5.35 0.22
C ALA A 63 0.86 5.81 -1.19
N ALA A 64 1.10 4.99 -2.22
CA ALA A 64 0.68 5.30 -3.59
C ALA A 64 -0.83 5.49 -3.70
N LEU A 65 -1.62 4.62 -3.07
CA LEU A 65 -3.08 4.70 -3.07
C LEU A 65 -3.57 5.99 -2.39
N GLN A 66 -3.02 6.33 -1.23
CA GLN A 66 -3.38 7.56 -0.51
C GLN A 66 -3.03 8.81 -1.32
N LEU A 67 -1.86 8.83 -1.95
CA LEU A 67 -1.41 9.96 -2.78
C LEU A 67 -2.28 10.12 -4.03
N ARG A 68 -2.65 9.02 -4.70
CA ARG A 68 -3.56 9.05 -5.85
C ARG A 68 -4.95 9.56 -5.45
N ALA A 69 -5.51 9.05 -4.36
CA ALA A 69 -6.82 9.49 -3.86
C ALA A 69 -6.81 10.98 -3.47
N ALA A 70 -5.75 11.44 -2.78
CA ALA A 70 -5.58 12.85 -2.43
C ALA A 70 -5.43 13.74 -3.67
N TRP A 71 -4.66 13.30 -4.66
CA TRP A 71 -4.52 14.00 -5.93
C TRP A 71 -5.88 14.10 -6.65
N GLU A 72 -6.56 12.98 -6.88
CA GLU A 72 -7.87 12.94 -7.55
C GLU A 72 -8.90 13.81 -6.84
N GLY A 73 -8.96 13.77 -5.51
CA GLY A 73 -9.84 14.62 -4.72
C GLY A 73 -9.59 16.12 -4.91
N LEU A 74 -8.31 16.55 -4.97
CA LEU A 74 -7.97 17.95 -5.23
C LEU A 74 -8.25 18.37 -6.67
N LEU A 75 -8.02 17.48 -7.65
CA LEU A 75 -8.35 17.73 -9.04
C LEU A 75 -9.85 17.89 -9.26
N ASN A 76 -10.66 17.02 -8.66
CA ASN A 76 -12.12 17.09 -8.78
C ASN A 76 -12.65 18.42 -8.23
N ARG A 77 -12.19 18.84 -7.04
CA ARG A 77 -12.54 20.15 -6.46
C ARG A 77 -12.11 21.33 -7.35
N GLN A 78 -10.93 21.26 -7.97
CA GLN A 78 -10.47 22.28 -8.92
C GLN A 78 -11.36 22.37 -10.16
N LEU A 79 -11.79 21.23 -10.69
CA LEU A 79 -12.65 21.16 -11.87
C LEU A 79 -14.08 21.61 -11.55
N GLU A 80 -14.60 21.26 -10.37
CA GLU A 80 -15.91 21.69 -9.86
C GLU A 80 -15.96 23.20 -9.61
N GLY A 81 -14.94 23.77 -8.95
CA GLY A 81 -14.84 25.21 -8.72
C GLY A 81 -14.71 26.04 -10.00
N ARG A 82 -14.30 25.43 -11.13
CA ARG A 82 -14.31 26.08 -12.45
C ARG A 82 -15.66 25.98 -13.18
N ARG A 83 -16.56 25.07 -12.78
CA ARG A 83 -17.81 24.77 -13.48
C ARG A 83 -19.04 25.54 -13.00
N GLY A 84 -19.00 26.30 -11.90
CA GLY A 84 -20.07 27.27 -11.63
C GLY A 84 -20.43 27.58 -10.17
N GLU A 85 -19.85 26.92 -9.17
CA GLU A 85 -20.08 27.28 -7.76
C GLU A 85 -18.86 28.04 -7.22
N PRO A 86 -18.99 29.27 -6.68
CA PRO A 86 -17.91 29.97 -5.98
C PRO A 86 -17.65 29.34 -4.60
N GLY A 87 -17.28 28.05 -4.60
CA GLY A 87 -16.91 27.27 -3.44
C GLY A 87 -15.42 26.94 -3.51
N ARG A 88 -14.62 27.73 -2.79
CA ARG A 88 -13.22 27.52 -2.37
C ARG A 88 -12.44 26.47 -3.18
N GLY A 89 -11.62 26.94 -4.12
CA GLY A 89 -10.56 26.12 -4.72
C GLY A 89 -9.70 25.44 -3.64
N PRO A 90 -8.94 24.39 -3.98
CA PRO A 90 -8.21 23.59 -3.01
C PRO A 90 -7.33 24.47 -2.13
N ASP A 91 -7.33 24.15 -0.83
CA ASP A 91 -6.56 24.93 0.13
C ASP A 91 -5.07 24.81 -0.20
N SER A 92 -4.36 25.93 -0.12
CA SER A 92 -2.91 25.96 -0.36
C SER A 92 -2.17 25.00 0.58
N ARG A 93 -2.72 24.74 1.77
CA ARG A 93 -2.20 23.75 2.73
C ARG A 93 -2.37 22.31 2.25
N GLU A 94 -3.52 21.95 1.66
CA GLU A 94 -3.77 20.61 1.13
C GLU A 94 -2.83 20.33 -0.06
N VAL A 95 -2.65 21.30 -0.95
CA VAL A 95 -1.71 21.20 -2.08
C VAL A 95 -0.26 21.07 -1.61
N ALA A 96 0.15 21.85 -0.60
CA ALA A 96 1.48 21.75 -0.01
C ALA A 96 1.72 20.37 0.63
N THR A 97 0.71 19.84 1.32
CA THR A 97 0.76 18.51 1.96
C THR A 97 0.90 17.41 0.90
N LEU A 98 0.09 17.44 -0.16
CA LEU A 98 0.20 16.48 -1.26
C LEU A 98 1.57 16.56 -1.94
N ARG A 99 2.05 17.78 -2.22
CA ARG A 99 3.38 17.99 -2.82
C ARG A 99 4.48 17.39 -1.96
N GLN A 100 4.43 17.61 -0.65
CA GLN A 100 5.41 17.07 0.28
C GLN A 100 5.37 15.53 0.30
N GLY A 101 4.17 14.95 0.40
CA GLY A 101 3.99 13.49 0.36
C GLY A 101 4.46 12.86 -0.95
N LEU A 102 4.24 13.52 -2.10
CA LEU A 102 4.77 13.05 -3.39
C LEU A 102 6.30 13.07 -3.44
N LEU A 103 6.93 14.10 -2.88
CA LEU A 103 8.40 14.19 -2.83
C LEU A 103 8.99 13.12 -1.92
N GLU A 104 8.43 12.93 -0.72
CA GLU A 104 8.85 11.88 0.22
C GLU A 104 8.67 10.49 -0.40
N PHE A 105 7.54 10.25 -1.06
CA PHE A 105 7.28 9.00 -1.73
C PHE A 105 8.28 8.71 -2.85
N LEU A 106 8.55 9.69 -3.72
CA LEU A 106 9.53 9.55 -4.81
C LEU A 106 10.97 9.35 -4.32
N GLN A 107 11.30 9.82 -3.11
CA GLN A 107 12.61 9.65 -2.50
C GLN A 107 12.74 8.35 -1.71
N HIS A 108 11.64 7.62 -1.50
CA HIS A 108 11.67 6.40 -0.72
C HIS A 108 12.39 5.29 -1.49
N GLU A 109 13.55 4.87 -0.99
CA GLU A 109 14.31 3.77 -1.57
C GLU A 109 13.75 2.43 -1.12
N VAL A 110 13.51 1.52 -2.07
CA VAL A 110 13.06 0.15 -1.82
C VAL A 110 13.86 -0.77 -2.73
N GLN A 111 14.22 -1.96 -2.25
CA GLN A 111 14.82 -2.97 -3.13
C GLN A 111 13.74 -3.54 -4.05
N TYR A 112 13.98 -3.54 -5.35
CA TYR A 112 13.03 -4.07 -6.33
C TYR A 112 13.72 -4.71 -7.52
N SER A 113 12.99 -5.58 -8.21
CA SER A 113 13.32 -6.03 -9.56
C SER A 113 12.20 -5.63 -10.51
N LEU A 114 12.56 -5.13 -11.69
CA LEU A 114 11.61 -4.77 -12.73
C LEU A 114 11.85 -5.62 -13.97
N ARG A 115 10.78 -6.18 -14.53
CA ARG A 115 10.85 -7.06 -15.69
C ARG A 115 9.67 -6.85 -16.63
N ARG A 116 9.93 -6.87 -17.93
CA ARG A 116 8.87 -6.90 -18.94
C ARG A 116 8.35 -8.34 -19.11
N LEU A 117 7.04 -8.51 -19.02
CA LEU A 117 6.39 -9.80 -19.24
C LEU A 117 6.45 -10.21 -20.72
N THR A 118 6.74 -11.48 -20.94
CA THR A 118 6.69 -12.12 -22.27
C THR A 118 5.25 -12.35 -22.72
N ALA A 119 5.05 -12.67 -24.01
CA ALA A 119 3.71 -12.94 -24.54
C ALA A 119 3.04 -14.15 -23.85
N LEU A 120 3.81 -15.18 -23.50
CA LEU A 120 3.29 -16.38 -22.83
C LEU A 120 2.88 -16.09 -21.39
N GLU A 121 3.68 -15.29 -20.66
CA GLU A 121 3.36 -14.92 -19.28
C GLU A 121 2.11 -14.05 -19.20
N LYS A 122 1.92 -13.16 -20.17
CA LYS A 122 0.68 -12.36 -20.28
C LYS A 122 -0.57 -13.23 -20.46
N GLN A 123 -0.46 -14.38 -21.14
CA GLN A 123 -1.58 -15.30 -21.34
C GLN A 123 -1.94 -16.07 -20.06
N ASN A 124 -0.99 -16.26 -19.16
CA ASN A 124 -1.17 -17.01 -17.91
C ASN A 124 -1.04 -16.10 -16.69
N LEU A 125 -1.27 -14.80 -16.86
CA LEU A 125 -0.99 -13.80 -15.83
C LEU A 125 -2.00 -13.82 -14.68
N TYR A 126 -3.25 -14.11 -15.02
CA TYR A 126 -4.38 -13.97 -14.13
C TYR A 126 -4.95 -15.32 -13.73
N VAL A 127 -5.46 -15.40 -12.50
CA VAL A 127 -6.08 -16.64 -12.01
C VAL A 127 -7.39 -16.93 -12.75
N GLY A 128 -8.07 -15.88 -13.24
CA GLY A 128 -9.32 -15.97 -13.97
C GLY A 128 -10.54 -16.04 -13.05
N PRO A 129 -11.76 -16.17 -13.62
CA PRO A 129 -13.00 -16.20 -12.85
C PRO A 129 -13.00 -17.36 -11.85
N GLN A 130 -12.90 -17.03 -10.56
CA GLN A 130 -12.98 -18.01 -9.48
C GLN A 130 -14.32 -17.90 -8.75
N THR A 131 -14.84 -19.03 -8.29
CA THR A 131 -15.94 -19.11 -7.34
C THR A 131 -15.42 -18.93 -5.90
N VAL A 132 -14.81 -17.79 -5.57
CA VAL A 132 -14.23 -17.60 -4.22
C VAL A 132 -15.24 -17.01 -3.24
N ALA A 133 -15.22 -17.58 -2.03
CA ALA A 133 -16.02 -17.23 -0.87
C ALA A 133 -15.94 -15.73 -0.51
N ALA A 134 -17.01 -15.26 0.14
CA ALA A 134 -17.26 -13.87 0.52
C ALA A 134 -15.98 -13.11 0.91
N ALA A 135 -15.77 -11.97 0.25
CA ALA A 135 -14.72 -11.02 0.60
C ALA A 135 -14.76 -10.76 2.13
N PRO A 136 -13.63 -10.85 2.86
CA PRO A 136 -13.58 -10.32 4.20
C PRO A 136 -13.91 -8.84 4.09
N GLY A 137 -15.06 -8.41 4.61
CA GLY A 137 -15.38 -7.00 4.69
C GLY A 137 -14.31 -6.32 5.53
N LEU A 138 -13.46 -5.50 4.91
CA LEU A 138 -12.41 -4.74 5.58
C LEU A 138 -12.80 -3.26 5.57
N PRO A 139 -13.66 -2.83 6.52
CA PRO A 139 -13.96 -1.41 6.67
C PRO A 139 -12.69 -0.66 7.07
N GLY A 140 -12.35 0.37 6.30
CA GLY A 140 -11.28 1.33 6.64
C GLY A 140 -10.09 1.37 5.67
N LEU A 141 -9.89 0.31 4.88
CA LEU A 141 -8.77 0.20 3.95
C LEU A 141 -8.82 1.18 2.78
N PHE A 142 -10.01 1.33 2.22
CA PHE A 142 -10.27 2.09 1.01
C PHE A 142 -11.41 3.09 1.20
N GLN A 143 -11.49 3.75 2.37
CA GLN A 143 -12.59 4.66 2.68
C GLN A 143 -14.00 4.04 2.51
N GLY A 144 -14.12 2.72 2.71
CA GLY A 144 -15.38 2.00 2.48
C GLY A 144 -15.63 1.55 1.03
N ALA A 145 -14.61 1.54 0.15
CA ALA A 145 -14.75 0.95 -1.18
C ALA A 145 -15.15 -0.53 -1.07
N GLU A 146 -16.25 -0.86 -1.72
CA GLU A 146 -16.78 -2.21 -1.79
C GLU A 146 -15.83 -3.07 -2.64
N MET A 147 -15.19 -4.05 -2.01
CA MET A 147 -14.36 -5.01 -2.74
C MET A 147 -15.28 -5.90 -3.57
N THR A 148 -15.21 -5.73 -4.88
CA THR A 148 -16.03 -6.49 -5.83
C THR A 148 -15.16 -7.55 -6.50
N PRO A 149 -15.61 -8.82 -6.61
CA PRO A 149 -14.88 -9.81 -7.38
C PRO A 149 -14.67 -9.35 -8.82
N ASP A 150 -13.48 -9.58 -9.38
CA ASP A 150 -13.20 -9.31 -10.79
C ASP A 150 -13.45 -10.57 -11.63
N GLU A 151 -14.49 -10.55 -12.45
CA GLU A 151 -14.92 -11.70 -13.27
C GLU A 151 -13.94 -12.03 -14.41
N GLU A 152 -13.07 -11.10 -14.81
CA GLU A 152 -12.12 -11.33 -15.91
C GLU A 152 -10.76 -11.79 -15.39
N LYS A 153 -10.23 -11.10 -14.38
CA LYS A 153 -8.89 -11.36 -13.83
C LYS A 153 -8.92 -12.33 -12.64
N GLY A 154 -10.06 -12.46 -11.97
CA GLY A 154 -10.13 -13.04 -10.63
C GLY A 154 -9.66 -12.05 -9.56
N GLY A 155 -9.65 -12.50 -8.31
CA GLY A 155 -9.32 -11.63 -7.17
C GLY A 155 -10.41 -10.58 -6.91
N TYR A 156 -10.02 -9.45 -6.33
CA TYR A 156 -10.95 -8.40 -5.91
C TYR A 156 -10.55 -7.04 -6.47
N ARG A 157 -11.46 -6.40 -7.19
CA ARG A 157 -11.34 -5.00 -7.58
C ARG A 157 -11.51 -4.12 -6.34
N VAL A 158 -10.49 -3.31 -6.11
CA VAL A 158 -10.30 -2.49 -4.92
C VAL A 158 -10.52 -1.01 -5.23
N THR A 159 -9.91 -0.54 -6.32
CA THR A 159 -10.17 0.77 -6.92
C THR A 159 -10.34 0.60 -8.43
N GLU A 160 -10.64 1.68 -9.16
CA GLU A 160 -10.72 1.64 -10.63
C GLU A 160 -9.41 1.17 -11.30
N PHE A 161 -8.27 1.35 -10.62
CA PHE A 161 -6.96 1.02 -11.14
C PHE A 161 -6.28 -0.14 -10.41
N LEU A 162 -6.80 -0.64 -9.28
CA LEU A 162 -6.15 -1.71 -8.49
C LEU A 162 -7.03 -2.95 -8.41
N THR A 163 -6.49 -4.08 -8.86
CA THR A 163 -7.03 -5.43 -8.63
C THR A 163 -6.15 -6.17 -7.63
N TYR A 164 -6.72 -6.55 -6.51
CA TYR A 164 -6.04 -7.29 -5.45
C TYR A 164 -6.11 -8.80 -5.69
N ASN A 165 -4.96 -9.46 -5.52
CA ASN A 165 -4.83 -10.92 -5.58
C ASN A 165 -5.43 -11.57 -6.84
N CYS A 166 -5.16 -10.97 -7.99
CA CYS A 166 -5.63 -11.47 -9.29
C CYS A 166 -4.52 -12.20 -10.07
N LEU A 167 -3.27 -12.09 -9.62
CA LEU A 167 -2.12 -12.68 -10.30
C LEU A 167 -1.99 -14.17 -9.97
N THR A 168 -1.70 -14.99 -10.98
CA THR A 168 -1.20 -16.35 -10.76
C THR A 168 0.13 -16.28 -10.03
N SER A 169 0.23 -16.94 -8.90
CA SER A 169 1.51 -17.12 -8.22
C SER A 169 1.82 -18.61 -8.16
N ASP A 170 3.10 -18.97 -8.27
CA ASP A 170 3.57 -20.32 -7.96
C ASP A 170 3.53 -20.61 -6.44
N THR A 171 2.98 -19.69 -5.66
CA THR A 171 2.97 -19.72 -4.19
C THR A 171 1.59 -20.15 -3.71
N ASP A 172 1.55 -20.95 -2.64
CA ASP A 172 0.39 -21.73 -2.20
C ASP A 172 -0.93 -20.95 -2.16
N LEU A 173 -2.00 -21.59 -2.62
CA LEU A 173 -3.43 -21.23 -2.50
C LEU A 173 -3.88 -20.74 -1.10
N TYR A 174 -3.03 -20.89 -0.08
CA TYR A 174 -3.24 -20.44 1.29
C TYR A 174 -2.74 -19.02 1.57
N SER A 175 -1.97 -18.39 0.67
CA SER A 175 -1.36 -17.07 0.90
C SER A 175 -2.36 -16.00 1.31
N ASP A 176 -3.58 -16.09 0.78
CA ASP A 176 -4.66 -15.11 0.96
C ASP A 176 -5.19 -15.09 2.41
N CYS A 177 -4.99 -16.19 3.13
CA CYS A 177 -5.43 -16.37 4.52
C CYS A 177 -4.26 -16.39 5.52
N LEU A 178 -3.01 -16.31 5.05
CA LEU A 178 -1.85 -16.30 5.93
C LEU A 178 -1.76 -14.97 6.67
N ARG A 179 -2.12 -15.00 7.95
CA ARG A 179 -1.93 -13.88 8.87
C ARG A 179 -0.50 -13.90 9.38
N SER A 180 0.21 -12.78 9.24
CA SER A 180 1.55 -12.59 9.79
C SER A 180 1.49 -11.61 10.96
N PHE A 181 2.28 -11.89 12.00
CA PHE A 181 2.39 -10.98 13.14
C PHE A 181 3.03 -9.67 12.71
N TRP A 182 2.43 -8.56 13.12
CA TRP A 182 2.92 -7.23 12.84
C TRP A 182 2.64 -6.30 14.02
N THR A 183 3.57 -5.37 14.24
CA THR A 183 3.43 -4.32 15.23
C THR A 183 3.19 -3.00 14.52
N CYS A 184 2.07 -2.35 14.79
CA CYS A 184 1.78 -1.04 14.19
C CYS A 184 2.80 0.01 14.64
N PRO A 185 3.44 0.77 13.72
CA PRO A 185 4.38 1.82 14.09
C PRO A 185 3.72 3.05 14.73
N HIS A 186 2.39 3.21 14.62
CA HIS A 186 1.66 4.36 15.12
C HIS A 186 1.03 4.14 16.51
N CYS A 187 0.55 2.93 16.81
CA CYS A 187 -0.13 2.61 18.07
C CYS A 187 0.48 1.44 18.84
N ALA A 188 1.57 0.83 18.33
CA ALA A 188 2.24 -0.33 18.92
C ALA A 188 1.38 -1.60 19.09
N LEU A 189 0.22 -1.69 18.42
CA LEU A 189 -0.62 -2.88 18.43
C LEU A 189 0.13 -4.07 17.79
N TYR A 190 0.27 -5.17 18.53
CA TYR A 190 0.88 -6.42 18.06
C TYR A 190 -0.17 -7.53 17.88
N MET A 191 -0.52 -7.85 16.63
CA MET A 191 -1.56 -8.80 16.25
C MET A 191 -1.24 -9.48 14.91
N PRO A 192 -1.78 -10.68 14.62
CA PRO A 192 -1.64 -11.33 13.32
C PRO A 192 -2.65 -10.77 12.30
N PHE A 193 -2.14 -10.16 11.22
CA PHE A 193 -2.94 -9.53 10.17
C PHE A 193 -2.70 -10.17 8.81
N THR A 194 -3.74 -10.22 7.96
CA THR A 194 -3.54 -10.38 6.52
C THR A 194 -2.88 -9.12 5.93
N PRO A 195 -2.21 -9.21 4.77
CA PRO A 195 -1.62 -8.05 4.09
C PRO A 195 -2.61 -6.89 3.93
N LEU A 196 -3.84 -7.23 3.55
CA LEU A 196 -4.94 -6.29 3.40
C LEU A 196 -5.32 -5.68 4.75
N GLU A 197 -5.65 -6.48 5.77
CA GLU A 197 -5.99 -5.96 7.11
C GLU A 197 -4.92 -5.00 7.68
N ARG A 198 -3.63 -5.28 7.43
CA ARG A 198 -2.52 -4.41 7.84
C ARG A 198 -2.60 -3.04 7.18
N MET A 199 -2.77 -3.00 5.86
CA MET A 199 -2.91 -1.74 5.12
C MET A 199 -4.12 -0.92 5.62
N ALA A 200 -5.20 -1.58 6.09
CA ALA A 200 -6.40 -0.90 6.66
C ALA A 200 -6.12 -0.25 7.99
N HIS A 201 -5.43 -1.00 8.83
CA HIS A 201 -5.03 -0.50 10.12
C HIS A 201 -4.09 0.69 9.94
N GLU A 202 -3.07 0.57 9.09
CA GLU A 202 -2.08 1.64 8.88
C GLU A 202 -2.71 2.91 8.28
N SER A 203 -3.67 2.79 7.35
CA SER A 203 -4.34 3.97 6.76
C SER A 203 -5.23 4.74 7.74
N SER A 204 -5.85 4.05 8.70
CA SER A 204 -6.78 4.64 9.66
C SER A 204 -6.13 4.99 11.00
N CYS A 205 -4.98 4.36 11.31
CA CYS A 205 -4.27 4.56 12.56
C CYS A 205 -3.51 5.89 12.56
N ARG A 206 -3.78 6.74 13.55
CA ARG A 206 -3.03 7.98 13.78
C ARG A 206 -1.93 7.74 14.82
N PRO A 207 -0.77 8.40 14.71
CA PRO A 207 0.25 8.34 15.76
C PRO A 207 -0.33 8.87 17.07
N GLN A 208 -0.19 8.11 18.15
CA GLN A 208 -0.54 8.63 19.48
C GLN A 208 0.35 9.83 19.81
N PRO A 209 -0.20 10.93 20.35
CA PRO A 209 0.62 11.99 20.92
C PRO A 209 1.53 11.36 21.98
N GLN A 210 2.85 11.52 21.83
CA GLN A 210 3.78 11.16 22.89
C GLN A 210 3.39 11.97 24.12
N GLU A 211 2.80 11.31 25.13
CA GLU A 211 2.64 11.90 26.45
C GLU A 211 4.05 12.13 26.99
N GLY A 212 4.51 13.37 26.87
CA GLY A 212 5.75 13.84 27.46
C GLY A 212 5.70 13.56 28.95
N GLU A 213 6.50 12.59 29.38
CA GLU A 213 6.68 12.20 30.77
C GLU A 213 7.23 13.41 31.55
N SER A 214 6.29 14.20 32.06
CA SER A 214 6.53 15.40 32.83
C SER A 214 6.66 14.98 34.28
N LEU A 215 7.90 14.70 34.67
CA LEU A 215 8.52 15.02 35.95
C LEU A 215 7.58 14.99 37.18
N LEU A 216 7.39 13.82 37.78
CA LEU A 216 7.05 13.73 39.19
C LEU A 216 8.32 13.84 40.04
N GLY A 217 8.77 15.08 40.25
CA GLY A 217 9.70 15.41 41.34
C GLY A 217 8.97 15.38 42.70
N PRO A 218 9.61 14.90 43.77
CA PRO A 218 8.94 14.73 45.06
C PRO A 218 8.82 16.08 45.77
N ARG A 219 7.59 16.56 45.99
CA ARG A 219 7.33 17.65 46.93
C ARG A 219 6.93 17.07 48.29
N GLY A 220 7.91 17.02 49.19
CA GLY A 220 7.62 16.96 50.62
C GLY A 220 6.82 18.20 51.04
N ARG A 221 5.83 17.99 51.92
CA ARG A 221 5.34 19.03 52.81
C ARG A 221 4.76 18.42 54.08
N THR A 222 5.42 18.80 55.16
CA THR A 222 5.08 18.71 56.57
C THR A 222 3.69 19.26 56.92
N GLY A 223 3.04 18.63 57.91
CA GLY A 223 2.49 19.36 59.05
C GLY A 223 0.96 19.50 59.18
N LEU A 224 0.46 18.91 60.28
CA LEU A 224 -0.54 19.44 61.24
C LEU A 224 -2.04 19.42 60.89
N GLY A 225 -2.82 18.76 61.76
CA GLY A 225 -4.05 19.37 62.29
C GLY A 225 -5.28 18.48 62.50
N HIS A 226 -5.47 18.05 63.74
CA HIS A 226 -6.74 17.89 64.48
C HIS A 226 -7.80 16.81 64.13
N GLY A 227 -8.16 16.07 65.18
CA GLY A 227 -9.30 15.17 65.30
C GLY A 227 -9.11 14.24 66.49
#